data_AF-A0A928BKS3-F1
#
_entry.id   AF-A0A928BKS3-F1
#
_cell.length_a   1.000
_cell.length_b   1.000
_cell.length_c   1.000
_cell.angle_alpha   90.00
_cell.angle_beta   90.00
_cell.angle_gamma   90.00
#
_symmetry.space_group_name_H-M   'P 1'
#
loop_
_entity.id
_entity.type
_entity.pdbx_description
1 polymer ?
#
loop_
_entity_poly.entity_id
_entity_poly.type
_entity_poly.pdbx_seq_one_letter_code
_entity_poly.pdbx_strand_id
1 'polypeptide(L)'
;MCSINIQTLLEGKTYPQAGAELYDILVQKMDEPKIVLDMTGVSILPSMFLNMSIGKFIDNYGVDVLRSKISFHKISVSQAQRIKDYVQKYSALS
;
A
#
# COMPACT_ATOMS: atom_id res chain seq x y z
N MET A 1 15.76 -4.10 -4.55
CA MET A 1 14.65 -4.60 -3.72
C MET A 1 14.55 -3.70 -2.52
N CYS A 2 13.50 -2.88 -2.47
CA CYS A 2 13.25 -1.97 -1.37
C CYS A 2 12.22 -2.59 -0.41
N SER A 3 12.49 -2.55 0.90
CA SER A 3 11.50 -2.88 1.93
C SER A 3 11.08 -1.61 2.69
N ILE A 4 9.78 -1.47 2.96
CA ILE A 4 9.19 -0.35 3.71
C ILE A 4 8.44 -0.94 4.90
N ASN A 5 8.82 -0.57 6.11
CA ASN A 5 8.09 -0.97 7.31
C ASN A 5 6.86 -0.08 7.49
N ILE A 6 5.67 -0.68 7.37
CA ILE A 6 4.41 0.08 7.46
C ILE A 6 4.11 0.53 8.89
N GLN A 7 4.52 -0.22 9.90
CA GLN A 7 4.34 0.18 11.30
C GLN A 7 5.12 1.46 11.61
N THR A 8 6.40 1.53 11.24
CA THR A 8 7.24 2.73 11.37
C THR A 8 6.67 3.91 10.57
N LEU A 9 6.06 3.64 9.41
CA LEU A 9 5.43 4.70 8.63
C LEU A 9 4.22 5.32 9.36
N LEU A 10 3.46 4.51 10.10
CA LEU A 10 2.28 4.94 10.86
C LEU A 10 2.63 5.66 12.17
N GLU A 11 3.80 5.43 12.73
CA GLU A 11 4.21 5.99 14.02
C GLU A 11 4.17 7.53 14.03
N GLY A 12 3.43 8.08 14.99
CA GLY A 12 3.29 9.52 15.18
C GLY A 12 2.49 10.24 14.09
N LYS A 13 1.85 9.52 13.16
CA LYS A 13 1.13 10.11 12.01
C LYS A 13 -0.34 9.70 11.99
N THR A 14 -1.17 10.58 11.44
CA THR A 14 -2.54 10.22 11.08
C THR A 14 -2.55 9.30 9.85
N TYR A 15 -3.60 8.49 9.69
CA TYR A 15 -3.74 7.60 8.54
C TYR A 15 -3.66 8.32 7.17
N PRO A 16 -4.27 9.52 6.97
CA PRO A 16 -4.07 10.27 5.73
C PRO A 16 -2.62 10.66 5.47
N GLN A 17 -1.90 11.13 6.49
CA GLN A 17 -0.51 11.58 6.37
C GLN A 17 0.40 10.42 6.02
N ALA A 18 0.31 9.31 6.78
CA ALA A 18 1.09 8.11 6.49
C ALA A 18 0.76 7.50 5.13
N GLY A 19 -0.52 7.57 4.71
CA GLY A 19 -0.94 7.11 3.39
C GLY A 19 -0.35 7.96 2.25
N ALA A 20 -0.37 9.28 2.39
CA ALA A 20 0.24 10.19 1.44
C ALA A 20 1.76 9.97 1.34
N GLU A 21 2.43 9.77 2.47
CA GLU A 21 3.87 9.47 2.50
C GLU A 21 4.18 8.11 1.85
N LEU A 22 3.34 7.08 2.08
CA LEU A 22 3.48 5.81 1.36
C LEU A 22 3.37 6.02 -0.15
N TYR A 23 2.38 6.78 -0.62
CA TYR A 23 2.23 7.10 -2.03
C TYR A 23 3.48 7.75 -2.61
N ASP A 24 4.02 8.77 -1.94
CA ASP A 24 5.21 9.48 -2.41
C ASP A 24 6.43 8.54 -2.48
N ILE A 25 6.61 7.67 -1.48
CA ILE A 25 7.69 6.66 -1.48
C ILE A 25 7.49 5.67 -2.64
N LEU A 26 6.27 5.22 -2.91
CA LEU A 26 5.99 4.30 -4.01
C LEU A 26 6.35 4.92 -5.36
N VAL A 27 6.00 6.19 -5.56
CA VAL A 27 6.33 6.93 -6.79
C VAL A 27 7.84 7.12 -6.92
N GLN A 28 8.52 7.54 -5.85
CA GLN A 28 9.98 7.73 -5.85
C GLN A 28 10.75 6.42 -6.13
N LYS A 29 10.15 5.28 -5.84
CA LYS A 29 10.78 3.96 -6.00
C LYS A 29 10.24 3.18 -7.20
N MET A 30 9.60 3.85 -8.15
CA MET A 30 9.06 3.22 -9.37
C MET A 30 10.13 2.50 -10.21
N ASP A 31 11.38 2.93 -10.15
CA ASP A 31 12.48 2.29 -10.88
C ASP A 31 12.96 0.99 -10.21
N GLU A 32 12.59 0.73 -8.96
CA GLU A 32 12.90 -0.54 -8.31
C GLU A 32 12.15 -1.70 -9.01
N PRO A 33 12.79 -2.87 -9.15
CA PRO A 33 12.12 -4.05 -9.72
C PRO A 33 10.94 -4.50 -8.84
N LYS A 34 11.07 -4.34 -7.52
CA LYS A 34 10.05 -4.71 -6.56
C LYS A 34 10.16 -3.87 -5.28
N ILE A 35 9.00 -3.43 -4.79
CA ILE A 35 8.80 -2.78 -3.50
C ILE A 35 8.07 -3.77 -2.59
N VAL A 36 8.63 -3.99 -1.39
CA VAL A 36 8.08 -4.88 -0.38
C VAL A 36 7.53 -4.03 0.76
N LEU A 37 6.25 -4.20 1.07
CA LEU A 37 5.61 -3.59 2.24
C LEU A 37 5.66 -4.60 3.38
N ASP A 38 6.50 -4.33 4.38
CA ASP A 38 6.63 -5.13 5.59
C ASP A 38 5.52 -4.74 6.57
N MET A 39 4.66 -5.71 6.87
CA MET A 39 3.48 -5.58 7.72
C MET A 39 3.76 -5.93 9.18
N THR A 40 5.01 -6.17 9.58
CA THR A 40 5.40 -6.46 10.97
C THR A 40 4.86 -5.38 11.91
N GLY A 41 4.08 -5.78 12.91
CA GLY A 41 3.52 -4.87 13.92
C GLY A 41 2.26 -4.13 13.49
N VAL A 42 1.88 -4.19 12.21
CA VAL A 42 0.63 -3.60 11.74
C VAL A 42 -0.54 -4.45 12.21
N SER A 43 -1.53 -3.83 12.85
CA SER A 43 -2.75 -4.50 13.28
C SER A 43 -3.88 -4.37 12.24
N ILE A 44 -4.12 -3.15 11.76
CA ILE A 44 -5.23 -2.82 10.86
C ILE A 44 -4.79 -1.83 9.77
N LEU A 45 -5.41 -1.97 8.59
CA LEU A 45 -5.29 -1.04 7.47
C LEU A 45 -6.65 -0.38 7.19
N PRO A 46 -6.87 0.85 7.71
CA PRO A 46 -8.09 1.60 7.45
C PRO A 46 -8.20 2.02 5.98
N SER A 47 -9.44 2.15 5.49
CA SER A 47 -9.68 2.59 4.10
C SER A 47 -9.07 3.96 3.82
N MET A 48 -9.03 4.86 4.81
CA MET A 48 -8.45 6.20 4.66
C MET A 48 -6.95 6.16 4.36
N PHE A 49 -6.20 5.26 5.02
CA PHE A 49 -4.79 5.02 4.70
C PHE A 49 -4.62 4.46 3.28
N LEU A 50 -5.45 3.47 2.92
CA LEU A 50 -5.40 2.81 1.60
C LEU A 50 -5.75 3.78 0.47
N ASN A 51 -6.76 4.65 0.65
CA ASN A 51 -7.16 5.65 -0.34
C ASN A 51 -6.03 6.64 -0.64
N MET A 52 -5.37 7.13 0.40
CA MET A 52 -4.27 8.10 0.24
C MET A 52 -2.99 7.46 -0.30
N SER A 53 -2.88 6.12 -0.25
CA SER A 53 -1.72 5.35 -0.72
C SER A 53 -2.02 4.54 -1.99
N ILE A 54 -2.46 3.28 -1.80
CA ILE A 54 -2.71 2.30 -2.86
C ILE A 54 -3.80 2.78 -3.83
N GLY A 55 -4.89 3.37 -3.34
CA GLY A 55 -5.98 3.90 -4.19
C GLY A 55 -5.45 4.96 -5.16
N LYS A 56 -4.80 6.00 -4.60
CA LYS A 56 -4.16 7.05 -5.40
C LYS A 56 -3.08 6.52 -6.36
N PHE A 57 -2.33 5.48 -5.96
CA PHE A 57 -1.38 4.82 -6.85
C PHE A 57 -2.08 4.12 -8.03
N ILE A 58 -3.19 3.43 -7.77
CA ILE A 58 -3.99 2.78 -8.82
C ILE A 58 -4.58 3.83 -9.76
N ASP A 59 -5.07 4.97 -9.27
CA ASP A 59 -5.58 6.05 -10.12
C ASP A 59 -4.55 6.54 -11.13
N ASN A 60 -3.30 6.67 -10.69
CA ASN A 60 -2.25 7.31 -11.49
C ASN A 60 -1.49 6.32 -12.38
N TYR A 61 -1.39 5.05 -11.98
CA TYR A 61 -0.52 4.07 -12.64
C TYR A 61 -1.23 2.75 -12.99
N GLY A 62 -2.46 2.55 -12.53
CA GLY A 62 -3.24 1.34 -12.80
C GLY A 62 -2.91 0.16 -11.88
N VAL A 63 -3.86 -0.77 -11.81
CA VAL A 63 -3.77 -1.95 -10.94
C VAL A 63 -2.69 -2.95 -11.39
N ASP A 64 -2.38 -3.01 -12.68
CA ASP A 64 -1.37 -3.93 -13.20
C ASP A 64 0.05 -3.50 -12.81
N VAL A 65 0.31 -2.20 -12.77
CA VAL A 65 1.58 -1.65 -12.25
C VAL A 65 1.68 -1.94 -10.76
N LEU A 66 0.59 -1.75 -9.99
CA LEU A 66 0.57 -2.11 -8.57
C LEU A 66 0.95 -3.58 -8.34
N ARG A 67 0.34 -4.50 -9.09
CA ARG A 67 0.59 -5.97 -8.98
C ARG A 67 2.01 -6.35 -9.36
N SER A 68 2.58 -5.73 -10.40
CA SER A 68 3.95 -6.02 -10.83
C SER A 68 4.97 -5.45 -9.85
N LYS A 69 4.77 -4.24 -9.31
CA LYS A 69 5.76 -3.54 -8.48
C LYS A 69 5.68 -3.85 -7.00
N ILE A 70 4.49 -4.07 -6.44
CA ILE A 70 4.31 -4.18 -4.99
C ILE A 70 4.16 -5.64 -4.55
N SER A 71 4.71 -5.96 -3.39
CA SER A 71 4.52 -7.22 -2.67
C SER A 71 4.45 -6.97 -1.18
N PHE A 72 3.91 -7.93 -0.43
CA PHE A 72 3.72 -7.81 1.02
C PHE A 72 4.54 -8.87 1.75
N HIS A 73 5.16 -8.49 2.86
CA HIS A 73 5.90 -9.38 3.73
C HIS A 73 5.30 -9.38 5.15
N LYS A 74 5.31 -10.55 5.82
CA LYS A 74 4.74 -10.76 7.16
C LYS A 74 3.31 -10.25 7.33
N ILE A 75 2.52 -10.35 6.26
CA ILE A 75 1.11 -9.98 6.23
C ILE A 75 0.24 -11.11 6.80
N SER A 76 -0.78 -10.76 7.58
CA SER A 76 -1.78 -11.73 8.04
C SER A 76 -2.81 -12.05 6.95
N VAL A 77 -3.52 -13.17 7.08
CA VAL A 77 -4.61 -13.55 6.15
C VAL A 77 -5.69 -12.47 6.10
N SER A 78 -6.08 -11.90 7.24
CA SER A 78 -7.10 -10.85 7.31
C SER A 78 -6.67 -9.55 6.63
N GLN A 79 -5.39 -9.17 6.78
CA GLN A 79 -4.82 -8.00 6.09
C GLN A 79 -4.73 -8.24 4.58
N ALA A 80 -4.28 -9.41 4.15
CA ALA A 80 -4.22 -9.77 2.73
C ALA A 80 -5.61 -9.74 2.11
N GLN A 81 -6.62 -10.28 2.79
CA GLN A 81 -8.01 -10.24 2.34
C GLN A 81 -8.53 -8.81 2.26
N ARG A 82 -8.28 -7.98 3.27
CA ARG A 82 -8.63 -6.55 3.29
C ARG A 82 -8.07 -5.81 2.08
N ILE A 83 -6.80 -6.01 1.75
CA ILE A 83 -6.15 -5.37 0.59
C ILE A 83 -6.73 -5.91 -0.72
N LYS A 84 -6.94 -7.23 -0.81
CA LYS A 84 -7.56 -7.85 -1.98
C LYS A 84 -8.95 -7.29 -2.23
N ASP A 85 -9.81 -7.23 -1.21
CA ASP A 85 -11.16 -6.68 -1.29
C ASP A 85 -11.12 -5.20 -1.71
N TYR A 86 -10.16 -4.44 -1.18
CA TYR A 86 -9.97 -3.04 -1.54
C TYR A 86 -9.63 -2.87 -3.02
N VAL A 87 -8.60 -3.59 -3.51
CA VAL A 87 -8.16 -3.52 -4.91
C VAL A 87 -9.26 -4.02 -5.86
N GLN A 88 -9.98 -5.08 -5.50
CA GLN A 88 -11.08 -5.60 -6.31
C GLN A 88 -12.24 -4.61 -6.42
N LYS A 89 -12.62 -3.94 -5.33
CA LYS A 89 -13.63 -2.87 -5.37
C LYS A 89 -13.17 -1.71 -6.23
N TYR A 90 -11.88 -1.37 -6.19
CA TYR A 90 -11.31 -0.31 -7.01
C TYR A 90 -11.39 -0.63 -8.49
N SER A 91 -10.96 -1.83 -8.89
CA SER A 91 -10.99 -2.29 -10.29
C SER A 91 -12.40 -2.46 -10.85
N ALA A 92 -13.43 -2.52 -10.01
CA ALA A 92 -14.83 -2.58 -10.45
C ALA A 92 -15.46 -1.19 -10.66
N LEU A 93 -14.78 -0.12 -10.23
CA LEU A 93 -15.25 1.27 -10.30
C LEU A 93 -14.51 2.10 -11.37
N SER A 94 -13.39 1.58 -11.90
CA SER A 94 -12.52 2.16 -12.93
C SER A 94 -12.75 1.52 -14.29
#